data_AF-B8R317-F1
#
_entry.id   AF-B8R317-F1
#
_cell.length_a   1.000
_cell.length_b   1.000
_cell.length_c   1.000
_cell.angle_alpha   90.00
_cell.angle_beta   90.00
_cell.angle_gamma   90.00
#
_symmetry.space_group_name_H-M   'P 1'
#
loop_
_entity.id
_entity.type
_entity.pdbx_description
1 polymer ?
#
loop_
_entity_poly.entity_id
_entity_poly.type
_entity_poly.pdbx_seq_one_letter_code
_entity_poly.pdbx_strand_id
1 'polypeptide(L)'
;MLSILNNSITMISILISVAFFTLLERKILSYMQIRKGPNKTFYMGILQPFSDAIKLFNKTFIATMSSNLTFMMSPVVALSLSLMLLLILPFKTNTHLDNHFNLLTFLFISSLMVYPLLLT
;
A
#
# COMPACT_ATOMS: atom_id res chain seq x y z
N MET A 1 15.27 20.54 -4.25
CA MET A 1 13.83 20.84 -4.42
C MET A 1 13.19 19.95 -5.47
N LEU A 2 13.67 19.94 -6.72
CA LEU A 2 13.15 19.05 -7.78
C LEU A 2 13.15 17.56 -7.37
N SER A 3 14.21 17.13 -6.69
CA SER A 3 14.37 15.79 -6.11
C SER A 3 13.26 15.37 -5.16
N ILE A 4 12.95 16.25 -4.19
CA ILE A 4 11.92 16.02 -3.17
C ILE A 4 10.54 15.97 -3.83
N LEU A 5 10.32 16.82 -4.82
CA LEU A 5 9.06 16.90 -5.55
C LEU A 5 8.86 15.65 -6.45
N ASN A 6 9.92 15.13 -7.06
CA ASN A 6 9.86 13.87 -7.78
C ASN A 6 9.52 12.70 -6.83
N ASN A 7 10.18 12.63 -5.67
CA ASN A 7 9.92 11.58 -4.68
C ASN A 7 8.50 11.63 -4.10
N SER A 8 7.91 12.81 -3.91
CA SER A 8 6.52 12.90 -3.44
C SER A 8 5.52 12.46 -4.52
N ILE A 9 5.76 12.81 -5.79
CA ILE A 9 4.94 12.37 -6.91
C ILE A 9 5.00 10.85 -7.07
N THR A 10 6.20 10.25 -6.99
CA THR A 10 6.34 8.78 -7.10
C THR A 10 5.55 8.08 -5.99
N MET A 11 5.69 8.50 -4.74
CA MET A 11 4.93 7.93 -3.62
C MET A 11 3.41 8.01 -3.81
N ILE A 12 2.90 9.16 -4.25
CA ILE A 12 1.46 9.33 -4.51
C ILE A 12 1.00 8.42 -5.65
N SER A 13 1.76 8.36 -6.75
CA SER A 13 1.41 7.53 -7.91
C SER A 13 1.31 6.05 -7.55
N ILE A 14 2.17 5.56 -6.67
CA ILE A 14 2.17 4.16 -6.25
C ILE A 14 0.94 3.88 -5.37
N LEU A 15 0.63 4.74 -4.40
CA LEU A 15 -0.57 4.55 -3.56
C LEU A 15 -1.86 4.48 -4.41
N ILE A 16 -1.94 5.31 -5.46
CA ILE A 16 -3.05 5.26 -6.42
C ILE A 16 -3.04 3.93 -7.20
N SER A 17 -1.87 3.46 -7.64
CA SER A 17 -1.76 2.19 -8.38
C SER A 17 -2.24 0.99 -7.55
N VAL A 18 -1.88 0.95 -6.25
CA VAL A 18 -2.29 -0.11 -5.32
C VAL A 18 -3.80 -0.10 -5.12
N ALA A 19 -4.41 1.08 -5.00
CA ALA A 19 -5.86 1.22 -4.85
C ALA A 19 -6.60 0.61 -6.06
N PHE A 20 -6.15 0.88 -7.29
CA PHE A 20 -6.75 0.28 -8.49
C PHE A 20 -6.42 -1.20 -8.65
N PHE A 21 -5.27 -1.66 -8.18
CA PHE A 21 -4.92 -3.08 -8.17
C PHE A 21 -5.95 -3.91 -7.39
N THR A 22 -6.44 -3.42 -6.24
CA THR A 22 -7.49 -4.12 -5.47
C THR A 22 -8.82 -4.24 -6.23
N LEU A 23 -9.19 -3.24 -7.03
CA LEU A 23 -10.39 -3.30 -7.88
C LEU A 23 -10.21 -4.32 -9.00
N LEU A 24 -9.04 -4.34 -9.62
CA LEU A 24 -8.69 -5.29 -10.68
C LEU A 24 -8.77 -6.72 -10.16
N GLU A 25 -8.20 -7.00 -8.98
CA GLU A 25 -8.29 -8.31 -8.32
C GLU A 25 -9.75 -8.77 -8.15
N ARG A 26 -10.62 -7.90 -7.61
CA ARG A 26 -12.06 -8.20 -7.44
C ARG A 26 -12.75 -8.48 -8.77
N LYS A 27 -12.39 -7.78 -9.85
CA LYS A 27 -12.96 -8.02 -11.18
C LYS A 27 -12.49 -9.35 -11.75
N ILE A 28 -11.20 -9.67 -11.68
CA ILE A 28 -10.66 -10.95 -12.18
C ILE A 28 -11.33 -12.14 -11.49
N LEU A 29 -11.40 -12.12 -10.15
CA LEU A 29 -12.06 -13.19 -9.38
C LEU A 29 -13.53 -13.33 -9.75
N SER A 30 -14.22 -12.22 -10.01
CA SER A 30 -15.62 -12.25 -10.42
C SER A 30 -15.79 -12.90 -11.80
N TYR A 31 -14.91 -12.59 -12.75
CA TYR A 31 -14.94 -13.17 -14.10
C TYR A 31 -14.69 -14.69 -14.07
N MET A 32 -13.73 -15.15 -13.26
CA MET A 32 -13.48 -16.59 -13.06
C MET A 32 -14.70 -17.31 -12.47
N GLN A 33 -15.43 -16.64 -11.58
CA GLN A 33 -16.61 -17.19 -10.89
C GLN A 33 -17.93 -16.95 -11.65
N ILE A 34 -17.88 -16.44 -12.89
CA ILE A 34 -19.07 -16.15 -13.72
C ILE A 34 -20.06 -15.22 -13.00
N ARG A 35 -19.56 -14.33 -12.14
CA ARG A 35 -20.37 -13.27 -11.50
C ARG A 35 -19.83 -11.91 -11.88
N LYS A 36 -20.70 -10.90 -11.98
CA LYS A 36 -20.24 -9.53 -12.20
C LYS A 36 -19.61 -9.01 -10.92
N GLY A 37 -18.39 -8.50 -11.03
CA GLY A 37 -17.70 -7.76 -9.97
C GLY A 37 -18.41 -6.43 -9.65
N PRO A 38 -17.81 -5.59 -8.81
CA PRO A 38 -18.41 -4.31 -8.44
C PRO A 38 -18.69 -3.46 -9.69
N ASN A 39 -19.98 -3.22 -9.97
CA ASN A 39 -20.46 -2.49 -11.14
C ASN A 39 -21.41 -1.33 -10.79
N LYS A 40 -21.66 -1.08 -9.50
CA LYS A 40 -22.62 -0.07 -9.03
C LYS A 40 -21.99 1.29 -8.71
N THR A 41 -20.72 1.32 -8.30
CA THR A 41 -20.01 2.53 -7.88
C THR A 41 -19.48 3.29 -9.08
N PHE A 42 -20.29 4.20 -9.62
CA PHE A 42 -20.00 4.96 -10.84
C PHE A 42 -19.76 4.04 -12.06
N TYR A 43 -19.47 4.62 -13.23
CA TYR A 43 -19.28 3.88 -14.47
C TYR A 43 -18.31 2.69 -14.27
N MET A 44 -18.81 1.46 -14.50
CA MET A 44 -18.07 0.20 -14.39
C MET A 44 -17.34 -0.03 -13.04
N GLY A 45 -17.76 0.61 -11.94
CA GLY A 45 -17.18 0.42 -10.61
C GLY A 45 -15.86 1.15 -10.35
N ILE A 46 -15.42 2.08 -11.21
CA ILE A 46 -14.07 2.70 -11.14
C ILE A 46 -13.83 3.42 -9.80
N LEU A 47 -14.86 4.01 -9.20
CA LEU A 47 -14.75 4.74 -7.92
C LEU A 47 -14.87 3.85 -6.68
N GLN A 48 -14.91 2.52 -6.82
CA GLN A 48 -14.96 1.59 -5.68
C GLN A 48 -13.86 1.81 -4.63
N PRO A 49 -12.56 1.90 -4.97
CA PRO A 49 -11.50 2.05 -3.96
C PRO A 49 -11.65 3.33 -3.13
N PHE A 50 -12.13 4.42 -3.74
CA PHE A 50 -12.43 5.66 -3.01
C PHE A 50 -13.62 5.48 -2.05
N SER A 51 -14.68 4.78 -2.49
CA SER A 51 -15.83 4.51 -1.62
C SER A 51 -15.48 3.62 -0.42
N ASP A 52 -14.59 2.64 -0.62
CA ASP A 52 -14.11 1.76 0.45
C ASP A 52 -13.25 2.54 1.46
N ALA A 53 -12.41 3.48 0.99
CA ALA A 53 -11.64 4.36 1.85
C ALA A 53 -12.54 5.27 2.70
N ILE A 54 -13.51 5.96 2.09
CA ILE A 54 -14.46 6.83 2.81
C ILE A 54 -15.27 6.03 3.84
N LYS A 55 -15.66 4.79 3.49
CA LYS A 55 -16.34 3.88 4.42
C LYS A 55 -15.49 3.55 5.65
N LEU A 56 -14.17 3.39 5.51
CA LEU A 56 -13.27 3.14 6.63
C LEU A 56 -13.07 4.39 7.50
N PHE A 57 -12.97 5.58 6.90
CA PHE A 57 -12.85 6.84 7.66
C PHE A 57 -14.09 7.14 8.51
N ASN A 58 -15.28 6.75 8.05
CA ASN A 58 -16.52 6.98 8.79
C ASN A 58 -16.77 5.95 9.91
N LYS A 59 -16.01 4.86 9.99
CA LYS A 59 -16.19 3.87 11.06
C LYS A 59 -15.62 4.40 12.37
N THR A 60 -16.36 4.20 13.46
CA THR A 60 -15.87 4.47 14.81
C THR A 60 -14.72 3.53 15.14
N PHE A 61 -13.68 4.07 15.77
CA PHE A 61 -12.56 3.28 16.25
C PHE A 61 -13.00 2.46 17.46
N ILE A 62 -13.11 1.14 17.29
CA ILE A 62 -13.44 0.21 18.37
C ILE A 62 -12.13 -0.45 18.81
N ALA A 63 -11.56 0.05 19.90
CA ALA A 63 -10.43 -0.60 20.55
C ALA A 63 -10.93 -1.81 21.35
N THR A 64 -10.37 -3.00 21.10
CA THR A 64 -10.61 -4.15 21.96
C THR A 64 -9.82 -4.00 23.26
N MET A 65 -10.30 -4.62 24.34
CA MET A 65 -9.69 -4.55 25.68
C MET A 65 -8.23 -5.04 25.73
N SER A 66 -7.79 -5.82 24.74
CA SER A 66 -6.41 -6.34 24.61
C SER A 66 -5.51 -5.52 23.68
N SER A 67 -5.98 -4.37 23.18
CA SER A 67 -5.21 -3.57 22.23
C SER A 67 -4.11 -2.76 22.93
N ASN A 68 -2.87 -3.26 22.88
CA ASN A 68 -1.69 -2.52 23.30
C ASN A 68 -1.30 -1.45 22.27
N LEU A 69 -0.58 -0.42 22.70
CA LEU A 69 -0.08 0.65 21.82
C LEU A 69 0.78 0.10 20.66
N THR A 70 1.48 -1.00 20.90
CA THR A 70 2.28 -1.73 19.90
C THR A 70 1.43 -2.31 18.77
N PHE A 71 0.22 -2.78 19.08
CA PHE A 71 -0.72 -3.29 18.08
C PHE A 71 -1.28 -2.16 17.19
N MET A 72 -1.46 -0.95 17.74
CA MET A 72 -1.88 0.20 16.94
C MET A 72 -0.76 0.72 16.02
N MET A 73 0.50 0.58 16.45
CA MET A 73 1.66 0.99 15.66
C MET A 73 2.05 -0.03 14.59
N SER A 74 1.72 -1.31 14.75
CA SER A 74 2.16 -2.36 13.81
C SER A 74 1.74 -2.12 12.35
N PRO A 75 0.52 -1.64 12.01
CA PRO A 75 0.17 -1.35 10.62
C PRO A 75 0.95 -0.15 10.06
N VAL A 76 1.32 0.81 10.91
CA VAL A 76 2.14 1.97 10.53
C VAL A 76 3.57 1.53 10.19
N VAL A 77 4.15 0.63 10.99
CA VAL A 77 5.49 0.08 10.73
C VAL A 77 5.48 -0.80 9.47
N ALA A 78 4.44 -1.61 9.25
CA ALA A 78 4.30 -2.40 8.03
C ALA A 78 4.25 -1.51 6.77
N LEU A 79 3.44 -0.45 6.79
CA LEU A 79 3.33 0.48 5.67
C LEU A 79 4.66 1.22 5.43
N SER A 80 5.33 1.71 6.48
CA SER A 80 6.58 2.46 6.32
C SER A 80 7.70 1.60 5.74
N LEU A 81 7.84 0.35 6.19
CA LEU A 81 8.79 -0.60 5.62
C LEU A 81 8.49 -0.88 4.13
N SER A 82 7.21 -1.03 3.75
CA SER A 82 6.82 -1.28 2.36
C SER A 82 7.17 -0.12 1.43
N LEU A 83 7.02 1.13 1.90
CA LEU A 83 7.40 2.33 1.14
C LEU A 83 8.94 2.46 1.03
N MET A 84 9.69 2.04 2.04
CA MET A 84 11.15 2.02 1.98
C MET A 84 11.67 1.02 0.93
N LEU A 85 11.05 -0.16 0.82
CA LEU A 85 11.39 -1.15 -0.20
C LEU A 85 11.22 -0.60 -1.63
N LEU A 86 10.23 0.26 -1.82
CA LEU A 86 9.89 0.79 -3.13
C LEU A 86 10.86 1.86 -3.63
N LEU A 87 11.52 2.57 -2.71
CA LEU A 87 12.54 3.58 -3.04
C LEU A 87 13.84 2.97 -3.59
N ILE A 88 14.06 1.68 -3.35
CA ILE A 88 15.23 0.91 -3.79
C ILE A 88 15.10 0.53 -5.27
N LEU A 89 13.89 0.47 -5.82
CA LEU A 89 13.71 0.04 -7.19
C LEU A 89 14.28 1.07 -8.19
N PRO A 90 15.04 0.63 -9.20
CA PRO A 90 15.67 1.52 -10.16
C PRO A 90 14.61 2.20 -11.05
N PHE A 91 14.39 3.50 -10.86
CA PHE A 91 13.63 4.34 -11.77
C PHE A 91 14.56 5.02 -12.79
N LYS A 92 14.11 5.09 -14.04
CA LYS A 92 14.92 5.54 -15.19
C LYS A 92 15.52 6.94 -15.04
N THR A 93 14.92 7.81 -14.23
CA THR A 93 15.36 9.20 -14.07
C THR A 93 15.32 9.59 -12.60
N ASN A 94 16.49 9.63 -11.95
CA ASN A 94 16.74 10.07 -10.58
C ASN A 94 16.20 9.17 -9.46
N THR A 95 16.88 8.05 -9.24
CA THR A 95 16.86 7.34 -7.95
C THR A 95 17.83 8.02 -6.99
N HIS A 96 17.29 8.82 -6.07
CA HIS A 96 18.10 9.41 -5.00
C HIS A 96 18.72 8.38 -4.05
N LEU A 97 18.29 7.12 -4.13
CA LEU A 97 18.70 6.01 -3.28
C LEU A 97 19.43 4.90 -4.06
N ASP A 98 20.12 5.26 -5.15
CA ASP A 98 21.06 4.34 -5.80
C ASP A 98 22.29 4.12 -4.91
N ASN A 99 22.18 3.12 -4.03
CA ASN A 99 23.32 2.61 -3.27
C ASN A 99 24.01 1.51 -4.08
N HIS A 100 25.34 1.45 -4.03
CA HIS A 100 26.11 0.33 -4.61
C HIS A 100 25.66 -1.06 -4.09
N PHE A 101 25.09 -1.10 -2.88
CA PHE A 101 24.59 -2.32 -2.23
C PHE A 101 23.06 -2.44 -2.26
N ASN A 102 22.42 -2.01 -3.35
CA ASN A 102 20.96 -1.98 -3.47
C ASN A 102 20.28 -3.35 -3.23
N LEU A 103 20.95 -4.44 -3.63
CA LEU A 103 20.46 -5.80 -3.41
C LEU A 103 20.55 -6.20 -1.92
N LEU A 104 21.59 -5.77 -1.22
CA LEU A 104 21.76 -6.05 0.19
C LEU A 104 20.74 -5.27 1.03
N THR A 105 20.49 -4.00 0.69
CA THR A 105 19.46 -3.18 1.36
C THR A 105 18.06 -3.76 1.14
N PHE A 106 17.76 -4.25 -0.06
CA PHE A 106 16.51 -4.98 -0.34
C PHE A 106 16.36 -6.20 0.59
N LEU A 107 17.41 -7.02 0.73
CA LEU A 107 17.38 -8.20 1.60
C LEU A 107 17.16 -7.84 3.08
N PHE A 108 17.86 -6.82 3.59
CA PHE A 108 17.68 -6.36 4.96
C PHE A 108 16.27 -5.83 5.24
N ILE A 109 15.70 -5.05 4.32
CA ILE A 109 14.34 -4.53 4.51
C ILE A 109 13.31 -5.66 4.39
N SER A 110 13.55 -6.64 3.51
CA SER A 110 12.68 -7.81 3.40
C SER A 110 12.64 -8.65 4.67
N SER A 111 13.76 -8.82 5.39
CA SER A 111 13.78 -9.56 6.66
C SER A 111 13.07 -8.80 7.79
N LEU A 112 13.11 -7.47 7.76
CA LEU A 112 12.41 -6.62 8.74
C LEU A 112 10.87 -6.69 8.62
N MET A 113 10.32 -7.06 7.46
CA MET A 113 8.86 -7.15 7.24
C MET A 113 8.16 -8.18 8.14
N VAL A 114 8.91 -9.11 8.73
CA VAL A 114 8.36 -10.14 9.63
C VAL A 114 7.97 -9.53 10.98
N TYR A 115 8.66 -8.49 11.45
CA TYR A 115 8.42 -7.93 12.78
C TYR A 115 7.05 -7.27 12.95
N PRO A 116 6.56 -6.41 12.03
CA PRO A 116 5.20 -5.88 12.10
C PRO A 116 4.14 -6.98 12.16
N LEU A 117 4.36 -8.08 11.43
CA LEU A 117 3.43 -9.21 11.36
C LEU A 117 3.40 -10.05 12.64
N LEU A 118 4.47 -10.04 13.42
CA LEU A 118 4.51 -10.64 14.76
C LEU A 118 3.90 -9.73 15.84
N LEU A 119 3.89 -8.42 15.60
CA LEU A 119 3.37 -7.40 16.52
C LEU A 119 1.85 -7.18 16.38
N THR A 120 1.28 -7.48 15.21
CA THR A 120 -0.17 -7.60 14.98
C THR A 120 -0.72 -8.83 15.67
#